data_AF-A0A1X7IDV7-F1
#
_entry.id   AF-A0A1X7IDV7-F1
#
_cell.length_a   1.000
_cell.length_b   1.000
_cell.length_c   1.000
_cell.angle_alpha   90.00
_cell.angle_beta   90.00
_cell.angle_gamma   90.00
#
_symmetry.space_group_name_H-M   'P 1'
#
loop_
_entity.id
_entity.type
_entity.pdbx_description
1 polymer ?
#
loop_
_entity_poly.entity_id
_entity_poly.type
_entity_poly.pdbx_seq_one_letter_code
_entity_poly.pdbx_strand_id
1 'polypeptide(L)'
;MKAKLLACCSAIALAALTGCSGSQSGINRSLGQADATRSLVNENKLDASMTSNSYSKLVAAKALKEDGKIEEAQALAEQSELEMRLAIAKSENEKAKIEDKKLEEALRADEERKVLYQSILEKESKK
;
A
#
# COMPACT_ATOMS: atom_id res chain seq x y z
N MET A 1 -53.55 -37.28 -15.79
CA MET A 1 -52.54 -38.27 -15.35
C MET A 1 -51.32 -38.17 -16.26
N LYS A 2 -50.14 -38.04 -15.62
CA LYS A 2 -48.77 -38.23 -16.14
C LYS A 2 -48.11 -37.09 -16.92
N ALA A 3 -46.96 -36.71 -16.37
CA ALA A 3 -46.10 -35.58 -16.65
C ALA A 3 -44.85 -35.97 -17.47
N LYS A 4 -43.95 -34.98 -17.62
CA LYS A 4 -42.54 -34.97 -18.10
C LYS A 4 -42.43 -34.51 -19.56
N LEU A 5 -42.11 -33.24 -19.90
CA LEU A 5 -41.09 -32.32 -19.37
C LEU A 5 -39.73 -33.02 -19.24
N LEU A 6 -38.85 -32.79 -20.23
CA LEU A 6 -37.40 -32.54 -20.10
C LEU A 6 -36.72 -32.77 -21.47
N ALA A 7 -36.68 -31.73 -22.30
CA ALA A 7 -35.77 -31.63 -23.44
C ALA A 7 -35.03 -30.30 -23.33
N CYS A 8 -34.19 -30.16 -22.31
CA CYS A 8 -33.31 -29.00 -22.15
C CYS A 8 -32.12 -29.34 -21.24
N CYS A 9 -31.30 -30.34 -21.59
CA CYS A 9 -30.18 -30.73 -20.72
C CYS A 9 -28.84 -31.04 -21.43
N SER A 10 -28.67 -30.76 -22.72
CA SER A 10 -27.39 -31.05 -23.40
C SER A 10 -26.52 -29.84 -23.76
N ALA A 11 -26.88 -28.61 -23.34
CA ALA A 11 -26.15 -27.40 -23.77
C ALA A 11 -25.55 -26.53 -22.64
N ILE A 12 -25.48 -27.01 -21.39
CA ILE A 12 -24.91 -26.22 -20.27
C ILE A 12 -23.67 -26.90 -19.62
N ALA A 13 -23.22 -28.05 -20.12
CA ALA A 13 -22.12 -28.79 -19.48
C ALA A 13 -20.70 -28.46 -20.00
N LEU A 14 -20.51 -27.56 -20.97
CA LEU A 14 -19.17 -27.29 -21.54
C LEU A 14 -18.62 -25.87 -21.35
N ALA A 15 -19.36 -24.95 -20.74
CA ALA A 15 -18.86 -23.59 -20.50
C ALA A 15 -18.15 -23.40 -19.13
N ALA A 16 -18.13 -24.42 -18.28
CA ALA A 16 -17.55 -24.33 -16.93
C ALA A 16 -16.06 -24.73 -16.85
N LEU A 17 -15.41 -25.11 -17.96
CA LEU A 17 -14.05 -25.67 -17.94
C LEU A 17 -12.98 -24.83 -18.68
N THR A 18 -13.31 -23.64 -19.19
CA THR A 18 -12.33 -22.79 -19.90
C THR A 18 -11.93 -21.52 -19.13
N GLY A 19 -12.26 -21.41 -17.84
CA GLY A 19 -11.88 -20.27 -16.99
C GLY A 19 -10.49 -20.36 -16.32
N CYS A 20 -9.82 -21.51 -16.35
CA CYS A 20 -8.69 -21.80 -15.44
C CYS A 20 -7.31 -21.26 -15.85
N SER A 21 -7.14 -20.60 -17.00
CA SER A 21 -5.81 -20.08 -17.40
C SER A 21 -5.55 -18.65 -16.95
N GLY A 22 -6.59 -17.82 -16.76
CA GLY A 22 -6.44 -16.43 -16.33
C GLY A 22 -6.19 -16.26 -14.83
N SER A 23 -6.83 -17.10 -14.00
CA SER A 23 -6.81 -16.97 -12.54
C SER A 23 -5.43 -17.27 -11.93
N GLN A 24 -4.70 -18.27 -12.44
CA GLN A 24 -3.35 -18.60 -11.98
C GLN A 24 -2.31 -17.52 -12.32
N SER A 25 -2.48 -16.82 -13.44
CA SER A 25 -1.62 -15.67 -13.80
C SER A 25 -1.88 -14.48 -12.87
N GLY A 26 -3.15 -14.21 -12.54
CA GLY A 26 -3.57 -13.13 -11.65
C GLY A 26 -2.99 -13.27 -10.24
N ILE A 27 -3.18 -14.42 -9.60
CA ILE A 27 -2.68 -14.62 -8.22
C ILE A 27 -1.16 -14.51 -8.10
N ASN A 28 -0.40 -15.11 -9.03
CA ASN A 28 1.06 -15.08 -8.98
C ASN A 28 1.59 -13.64 -9.13
N ARG A 29 0.93 -12.84 -9.97
CA ARG A 29 1.22 -11.42 -10.09
C ARG A 29 0.92 -10.69 -8.78
N SER A 30 -0.27 -10.85 -8.20
CA SER A 30 -0.66 -10.14 -6.97
C SER A 30 0.26 -10.52 -5.79
N LEU A 31 0.62 -11.79 -5.64
CA LEU A 31 1.61 -12.24 -4.64
C LEU A 31 2.99 -11.63 -4.90
N GLY A 32 3.44 -11.61 -6.16
CA GLY A 32 4.71 -11.00 -6.54
C GLY A 32 4.76 -9.49 -6.24
N GLN A 33 3.67 -8.77 -6.49
CA GLN A 33 3.56 -7.35 -6.16
C GLN A 33 3.54 -7.10 -4.64
N ALA A 34 2.84 -7.94 -3.89
CA ALA A 34 2.83 -7.86 -2.43
C ALA A 34 4.22 -8.16 -1.85
N ASP A 35 4.92 -9.19 -2.33
CA ASP A 35 6.29 -9.50 -1.90
C ASP A 35 7.28 -8.38 -2.27
N ALA A 36 7.19 -7.81 -3.47
CA ALA A 36 8.01 -6.67 -3.87
C ALA A 36 7.76 -5.45 -2.97
N THR A 37 6.49 -5.16 -2.66
CA THR A 37 6.15 -4.05 -1.76
C THR A 37 6.65 -4.31 -0.34
N ARG A 38 6.62 -5.56 0.13
CA ARG A 38 7.22 -5.94 1.42
C ARG A 38 8.72 -5.66 1.45
N SER A 39 9.45 -5.92 0.37
CA SER A 39 10.86 -5.54 0.27
C SER A 39 11.05 -4.03 0.43
N LEU A 40 10.20 -3.22 -0.22
CA LEU A 40 10.23 -1.76 -0.05
C LEU A 40 9.95 -1.31 1.38
N VAL A 41 9.02 -1.96 2.10
CA VAL A 41 8.77 -1.68 3.53
C VAL A 41 10.03 -1.92 4.35
N ASN A 42 10.72 -3.03 4.12
CA ASN A 42 11.96 -3.37 4.83
C ASN A 42 13.10 -2.40 4.49
N GLU A 43 13.24 -2.02 3.21
CA GLU A 43 14.22 -1.02 2.75
C GLU A 43 13.99 0.35 3.39
N ASN A 44 12.73 0.76 3.53
CA ASN A 44 12.34 1.99 4.19
C ASN A 44 12.43 1.92 5.72
N LYS A 45 12.76 0.75 6.29
CA LYS A 45 12.89 0.50 7.73
C LYS A 45 11.66 0.94 8.53
N LEU A 46 10.47 0.68 7.98
CA LEU A 46 9.23 0.96 8.69
C LEU A 46 9.14 0.11 9.97
N ASP A 47 8.47 0.65 10.98
CA ASP A 47 8.15 -0.09 12.19
C ASP A 47 7.26 -1.30 11.85
N ALA A 48 7.63 -2.48 12.36
CA ALA A 48 6.94 -3.73 12.07
C ALA A 48 5.46 -3.71 12.49
N SER A 49 5.08 -2.91 13.48
CA SER A 49 3.68 -2.74 13.90
C SER A 49 2.83 -2.08 12.81
N MET A 50 3.42 -1.26 11.93
CA MET A 50 2.69 -0.59 10.83
C MET A 50 2.25 -1.56 9.74
N THR A 51 2.91 -2.71 9.62
CA THR A 51 2.67 -3.70 8.55
C THR A 51 2.42 -5.12 9.07
N SER A 52 2.29 -5.31 10.38
CA SER A 52 2.03 -6.65 10.96
C SER A 52 0.78 -7.31 10.37
N ASN A 53 -0.32 -6.57 10.26
CA ASN A 53 -1.57 -7.08 9.69
C ASN A 53 -1.43 -7.43 8.20
N SER A 54 -0.77 -6.58 7.41
CA SER A 54 -0.58 -6.84 5.98
C SER A 54 0.35 -8.04 5.75
N TYR A 55 1.39 -8.20 6.56
CA TYR A 55 2.24 -9.39 6.53
C TYR A 55 1.46 -10.67 6.85
N SER A 56 0.59 -10.65 7.85
CA SER A 56 -0.30 -11.79 8.13
C SER A 56 -1.22 -12.11 6.96
N LYS A 57 -1.77 -11.09 6.27
CA LYS A 57 -2.57 -11.31 5.05
C LYS A 57 -1.76 -11.92 3.92
N LEU A 58 -0.52 -11.49 3.70
CA LEU A 58 0.35 -12.09 2.68
C LEU A 58 0.66 -13.56 2.97
N VAL A 59 0.92 -13.90 4.23
CA VAL A 59 1.12 -15.31 4.64
C VAL A 59 -0.16 -16.12 4.40
N ALA A 60 -1.31 -15.59 4.77
CA ALA A 60 -2.60 -16.24 4.53
C ALA A 60 -2.90 -16.39 3.03
N ALA A 61 -2.60 -15.38 2.20
CA ALA A 61 -2.75 -15.44 0.76
C ALA A 61 -1.92 -16.57 0.13
N LYS A 62 -0.68 -16.75 0.60
CA LYS A 62 0.19 -17.86 0.15
C LYS A 62 -0.41 -19.22 0.53
N ALA A 63 -0.90 -19.37 1.76
CA ALA A 63 -1.55 -20.60 2.20
C ALA A 63 -2.82 -20.92 1.39
N LEU A 64 -3.70 -19.94 1.17
CA LEU A 64 -4.93 -20.10 0.39
C LEU A 64 -4.66 -20.47 -1.07
N LYS A 65 -3.57 -19.95 -1.67
CA LYS A 65 -3.16 -20.35 -3.01
C LYS A 65 -2.80 -21.84 -3.05
N GLU A 66 -2.06 -22.34 -2.06
CA GLU A 66 -1.70 -23.76 -1.99
C GLU A 66 -2.92 -24.65 -1.75
N ASP A 67 -3.93 -24.15 -1.04
CA ASP A 67 -5.24 -24.81 -0.86
C ASP A 67 -6.17 -24.71 -2.09
N GLY A 68 -5.71 -24.08 -3.19
CA GLY A 68 -6.48 -23.92 -4.42
C GLY A 68 -7.57 -22.84 -4.36
N LYS A 69 -7.64 -22.04 -3.29
CA LYS A 69 -8.61 -20.96 -3.09
C LYS A 69 -8.12 -19.65 -3.73
N ILE A 70 -8.05 -19.66 -5.06
CA ILE A 70 -7.35 -18.63 -5.84
C ILE A 70 -7.93 -17.22 -5.66
N GLU A 71 -9.26 -17.07 -5.66
CA GLU A 71 -9.91 -15.75 -5.53
C GLU A 71 -9.68 -15.13 -4.15
N GLU A 72 -9.83 -15.92 -3.08
CA GLU A 72 -9.57 -15.48 -1.70
C GLU A 72 -8.09 -15.13 -1.50
N ALA A 73 -7.19 -15.97 -2.06
CA ALA A 73 -5.76 -15.71 -2.05
C ALA A 73 -5.41 -14.38 -2.75
N GLN A 74 -6.05 -14.10 -3.89
CA GLN A 74 -5.77 -12.91 -4.69
C GLN A 74 -6.23 -11.66 -3.94
N ALA A 75 -7.45 -11.69 -3.39
CA ALA A 75 -7.98 -10.59 -2.61
C ALA A 75 -7.10 -10.26 -1.39
N LEU A 76 -6.60 -11.28 -0.66
CA LEU A 76 -5.71 -11.05 0.47
C LEU A 76 -4.32 -10.52 0.05
N ALA A 77 -3.79 -10.99 -1.08
CA ALA A 77 -2.52 -10.48 -1.62
C ALA A 77 -2.63 -9.00 -1.99
N GLU A 78 -3.71 -8.60 -2.66
CA GLU A 78 -3.98 -7.21 -3.05
C GLU A 78 -4.23 -6.31 -1.84
N GLN A 79 -5.01 -6.77 -0.86
CA GLN A 79 -5.21 -6.03 0.40
C GLN A 79 -3.88 -5.82 1.14
N SER A 80 -3.06 -6.87 1.23
CA SER A 80 -1.73 -6.80 1.82
C SER A 80 -0.87 -5.75 1.10
N GLU A 81 -0.82 -5.78 -0.23
CA GLU A 81 -0.06 -4.81 -1.03
C GLU A 81 -0.50 -3.38 -0.74
N LEU A 82 -1.81 -3.11 -0.78
CA LEU A 82 -2.38 -1.78 -0.56
C LEU A 82 -2.08 -1.27 0.85
N GLU A 83 -2.22 -2.10 1.87
CA GLU A 83 -1.92 -1.73 3.25
C GLU A 83 -0.42 -1.42 3.45
N MET A 84 0.48 -2.18 2.82
CA MET A 84 1.92 -1.88 2.86
C MET A 84 2.26 -0.58 2.13
N ARG A 85 1.68 -0.33 0.95
CA ARG A 85 1.85 0.95 0.24
C ARG A 85 1.35 2.13 1.06
N LEU A 86 0.20 1.96 1.73
CA LEU A 86 -0.34 2.98 2.63
C LEU A 86 0.59 3.24 3.81
N ALA A 87 1.19 2.20 4.38
CA ALA A 87 2.16 2.35 5.46
C ALA A 87 3.40 3.15 5.01
N ILE A 88 3.94 2.85 3.82
CA ILE A 88 5.05 3.60 3.21
C ILE A 88 4.66 5.08 3.04
N ALA A 89 3.53 5.35 2.39
CA ALA A 89 3.07 6.72 2.15
C ALA A 89 2.84 7.51 3.44
N LYS A 90 2.30 6.86 4.49
CA LYS A 90 2.16 7.49 5.82
C LYS A 90 3.51 7.85 6.43
N SER A 91 4.49 6.95 6.36
CA SER A 91 5.84 7.19 6.83
C SER A 91 6.51 8.35 6.08
N GLU A 92 6.39 8.39 4.75
CA GLU A 92 6.93 9.48 3.94
C GLU A 92 6.26 10.82 4.24
N ASN A 93 4.93 10.84 4.39
CA ASN A 93 4.19 12.03 4.74
C ASN A 93 4.61 12.59 6.11
N GLU A 94 4.84 11.73 7.09
CA GLU A 94 5.26 12.17 8.42
C GLU A 94 6.69 12.73 8.42
N LYS A 95 7.60 12.12 7.64
CA LYS A 95 8.94 12.68 7.40
C LYS A 95 8.87 14.07 6.76
N ALA A 96 8.01 14.25 5.76
CA ALA A 96 7.81 15.54 5.10
C ALA A 96 7.29 16.60 6.06
N LYS A 97 6.27 16.30 6.87
CA LYS A 97 5.76 17.24 7.90
C LYS A 97 6.81 17.67 8.90
N ILE A 98 7.65 16.73 9.35
CA ILE A 98 8.73 17.02 10.30
C ILE A 98 9.73 17.98 9.66
N GLU A 99 10.08 17.77 8.39
CA GLU A 99 11.03 18.62 7.69
C GLU A 99 10.46 20.00 7.39
N ASP A 100 9.20 20.08 6.94
CA ASP A 100 8.49 21.35 6.74
C ASP A 100 8.47 22.17 8.03
N LYS A 101 8.17 21.54 9.17
CA LYS A 101 8.17 22.21 10.47
C LYS A 101 9.54 22.78 10.83
N LYS A 102 10.63 22.02 10.62
CA LYS A 102 11.99 22.52 10.86
C LYS A 102 12.34 23.70 9.96
N LEU A 103 11.91 23.64 8.69
CA LEU A 103 12.13 24.72 7.74
C LEU A 103 11.39 25.99 8.15
N GLU A 104 10.12 25.88 8.57
CA GLU A 104 9.35 27.00 9.11
C GLU A 104 10.00 27.62 10.35
N GLU A 105 10.51 26.79 11.27
CA GLU A 105 11.23 27.25 12.46
C GLU A 105 12.53 27.97 12.10
N ALA A 106 13.29 27.44 11.12
CA ALA A 106 14.53 28.06 10.64
C ALA A 106 14.26 29.41 9.94
N LEU A 107 13.23 29.49 9.10
CA LEU A 107 12.83 30.72 8.42
C LEU A 107 12.44 31.82 9.42
N ARG A 108 11.63 31.48 10.43
CA ARG A 108 11.25 32.44 11.48
C ARG A 108 12.49 32.96 12.23
N ALA A 109 13.41 32.06 12.58
CA ALA A 109 14.65 32.46 13.26
C ALA A 109 15.53 33.36 12.38
N ASP A 110 15.56 33.15 11.06
CA ASP A 110 16.25 34.03 10.12
C ASP A 110 15.61 35.42 10.00
N GLU A 111 14.28 35.49 9.96
CA GLU A 111 13.55 36.76 9.96
C GLU A 111 13.82 37.56 11.24
N GLU A 112 13.78 36.92 12.41
CA GLU A 112 14.11 37.53 13.69
C GLU A 112 15.57 38.04 13.72
N ARG A 113 16.53 37.24 13.23
CA ARG A 113 17.94 37.66 13.11
C ARG A 113 18.10 38.86 12.19
N LYS A 114 17.41 38.87 11.04
CA LYS A 114 17.46 39.98 10.09
C LYS A 114 16.97 41.28 10.74
N VAL A 115 15.83 41.25 11.44
CA VAL A 115 15.28 42.42 12.15
C VAL A 115 16.26 42.92 13.21
N LEU A 116 16.88 42.02 13.97
CA LEU A 116 17.90 42.38 14.96
C LEU A 116 19.09 43.09 14.32
N TYR A 117 19.66 42.52 13.25
CA TYR A 117 20.80 43.12 12.56
C TYR A 117 20.45 44.47 11.93
N GLN A 118 19.26 44.62 11.35
CA GLN A 118 18.78 45.91 10.85
C GLN A 118 18.69 46.95 11.98
N SER A 119 18.16 46.58 13.15
CA SER A 119 18.10 47.47 14.32
C SER A 119 19.48 47.94 14.78
N ILE A 120 20.47 47.05 14.77
CA ILE A 120 21.86 47.37 15.13
C ILE A 120 22.45 48.35 14.11
N LEU A 121 22.34 48.04 12.80
CA LEU A 121 22.82 48.90 11.71
C LEU A 121 22.21 50.31 11.77
N GLU A 122 20.91 50.42 12.05
CA GLU A 122 20.24 51.72 12.19
C GLU A 122 20.73 52.52 13.40
N LYS A 123 21.08 51.85 14.51
CA LYS A 123 21.65 52.51 15.69
C LYS A 123 23.07 52.99 15.46
N GLU A 124 23.87 52.21 14.75
CA GLU A 124 25.26 52.56 14.45
C GLU A 124 25.39 53.65 13.38
N SER A 125 24.51 53.65 12.38
CA SER A 125 24.51 54.65 11.30
C SER A 125 23.97 56.04 11.69
N LYS A 126 23.33 56.16 12.86
CA LYS A 126 22.83 57.43 13.42
C LYS A 126 23.79 58.08 14.44
N LYS A 127 24.97 57.49 14.65
CA LYS A 127 26.07 58.10 15.40
C LYS A 127 26.96 58.91 14.46
#